data_AF-A0AAU6T6G4-F1
#
_entry.id   AF-A0AAU6T6G4-F1
#
_cell.length_a   1.000
_cell.length_b   1.000
_cell.length_c   1.000
_cell.angle_alpha   90.00
_cell.angle_beta   90.00
_cell.angle_gamma   90.00
#
_symmetry.space_group_name_H-M   'P 1'
#
loop_
_entity.id
_entity.type
_entity.pdbx_description
1 polymer ?
#
loop_
_entity_poly.entity_id
_entity_poly.type
_entity_poly.pdbx_seq_one_letter_code
_entity_poly.pdbx_strand_id
1 'polypeptide(L)'
;MSTASINDFKLLNIKCSKYYELFKKSNNLFSEPPTDKLKERFGFYLYMLENLCNDKDIDKLSDYITDTEYNYFLTGERIDDYGVDAIYIDEENKEILLLNFKFREKFNADKMQSQNDAFISTKLVNCILTESSEGLEGKTKDFVKTIISHLKESANKQVISSQAGSLIKISRIRADCSPVNTSN
;
A
#
# COMPACT_ATOMS: atom_id res chain seq x y z
N MET A 1 -4.55 -25.13 -6.08
CA MET A 1 -4.93 -23.77 -5.61
C MET A 1 -6.34 -23.86 -5.04
N SER A 2 -6.53 -23.62 -3.74
CA SER A 2 -7.87 -23.49 -3.17
C SER A 2 -8.46 -22.17 -3.62
N THR A 3 -9.57 -22.19 -4.35
CA THR A 3 -10.32 -20.98 -4.68
C THR A 3 -10.91 -20.39 -3.40
N ALA A 4 -10.78 -19.06 -3.21
CA ALA A 4 -11.35 -18.38 -2.06
C ALA A 4 -12.89 -18.56 -2.06
N SER A 5 -13.43 -19.05 -0.96
CA SER A 5 -14.87 -19.24 -0.82
C SER A 5 -15.58 -17.93 -0.49
N ILE A 6 -16.90 -17.90 -0.67
CA ILE A 6 -17.74 -16.80 -0.21
C ILE A 6 -17.62 -16.57 1.30
N ASN A 7 -17.32 -17.62 2.08
CA ASN A 7 -17.13 -17.52 3.51
C ASN A 7 -15.80 -16.84 3.85
N ASP A 8 -14.74 -17.12 3.10
CA ASP A 8 -13.44 -16.45 3.25
C ASP A 8 -13.57 -14.95 2.95
N PHE A 9 -14.31 -14.61 1.89
CA PHE A 9 -14.60 -13.22 1.54
C PHE A 9 -15.37 -12.49 2.66
N LYS A 10 -16.40 -13.14 3.23
CA LYS A 10 -17.15 -12.57 4.37
C LYS A 10 -16.27 -12.38 5.60
N LEU A 11 -15.44 -13.39 5.92
CA LEU A 11 -14.54 -13.33 7.07
C LEU A 11 -13.50 -12.22 6.91
N LEU A 12 -12.96 -12.04 5.71
CA LEU A 12 -12.06 -10.94 5.40
C LEU A 12 -12.73 -9.59 5.64
N ASN A 13 -13.95 -9.37 5.12
CA ASN A 13 -14.66 -8.10 5.34
C ASN A 13 -14.90 -7.82 6.82
N ILE A 14 -15.27 -8.84 7.61
CA ILE A 14 -15.42 -8.70 9.07
C ILE A 14 -14.11 -8.28 9.72
N LYS A 15 -12.97 -8.86 9.31
CA LYS A 15 -11.65 -8.44 9.80
C LYS A 15 -11.39 -6.98 9.42
N CYS A 16 -11.58 -6.64 8.16
CA CYS A 16 -11.35 -5.28 7.65
C CYS A 16 -12.17 -4.25 8.43
N SER A 17 -13.46 -4.50 8.69
CA SER A 17 -14.27 -3.61 9.54
C SER A 17 -13.66 -3.44 10.93
N LYS A 18 -13.17 -4.51 11.57
CA LYS A 18 -12.52 -4.42 12.89
C LYS A 18 -11.25 -3.57 12.87
N TYR A 19 -10.43 -3.68 11.82
CA TYR A 19 -9.22 -2.85 11.68
C TYR A 19 -9.56 -1.37 11.58
N TYR A 20 -10.58 -1.03 10.79
CA TYR A 20 -11.06 0.34 10.70
C TYR A 20 -11.57 0.87 12.06
N GLU A 21 -12.34 0.07 12.80
CA GLU A 21 -12.83 0.46 14.13
C GLU A 21 -11.70 0.62 15.15
N LEU A 22 -10.62 -0.15 15.05
CA LEU A 22 -9.43 0.03 15.89
C LEU A 22 -8.72 1.34 15.54
N PHE A 23 -8.46 1.57 14.26
CA PHE A 23 -7.86 2.80 13.75
C PHE A 23 -8.62 4.05 14.16
N LYS A 24 -9.95 4.03 14.07
CA LYS A 24 -10.82 5.14 14.44
C LYS A 24 -10.77 5.49 15.94
N LYS A 25 -10.40 4.55 16.81
CA LYS A 25 -10.31 4.80 18.25
C LYS A 25 -9.07 5.64 18.62
N SER A 26 -7.99 5.50 17.86
CA SER A 26 -6.73 6.22 18.11
C SER A 26 -6.56 7.46 17.24
N ASN A 27 -7.24 7.53 16.09
CA ASN A 27 -7.03 8.60 15.10
C ASN A 27 -8.24 9.52 14.92
N ASN A 28 -7.95 10.81 14.79
CA ASN A 28 -8.94 11.82 14.44
C ASN A 28 -9.04 11.96 12.93
N LEU A 29 -10.18 11.56 12.37
CA LEU A 29 -10.50 11.74 10.97
C LEU A 29 -10.94 13.20 10.70
N PHE A 30 -10.49 13.77 9.59
CA PHE A 30 -11.05 15.00 9.05
C PHE A 30 -12.54 14.84 8.71
N SER A 31 -12.92 13.70 8.13
CA SER A 31 -14.32 13.36 7.88
C SER A 31 -14.55 11.85 7.95
N GLU A 32 -15.77 11.43 8.31
CA GLU A 32 -16.11 10.01 8.36
C GLU A 32 -16.39 9.48 6.94
N PRO A 33 -15.80 8.34 6.55
CA PRO A 33 -16.15 7.59 5.34
C PRO A 33 -17.67 7.31 5.27
N PRO A 34 -18.36 7.69 4.17
CA PRO A 34 -19.82 7.67 4.11
C PRO A 34 -20.43 6.27 3.98
N THR A 35 -19.63 5.25 3.64
CA THR A 35 -20.13 3.88 3.41
C THR A 35 -19.33 2.85 4.18
N ASP A 36 -19.97 1.76 4.59
CA ASP A 36 -19.30 0.65 5.26
C ASP A 36 -18.27 -0.02 4.35
N LYS A 37 -18.50 -0.03 3.03
CA LYS A 37 -17.52 -0.55 2.06
C LYS A 37 -16.25 0.28 1.99
N LEU A 38 -16.35 1.60 2.14
CA LEU A 38 -15.16 2.44 2.21
C LEU A 38 -14.40 2.21 3.51
N LYS A 39 -15.10 2.04 4.64
CA LYS A 39 -14.49 1.67 5.93
C LYS A 39 -13.79 0.32 5.86
N GLU A 40 -14.45 -0.68 5.28
CA GLU A 40 -13.86 -1.99 5.01
C GLU A 40 -12.61 -1.86 4.12
N ARG A 41 -12.62 -1.03 3.07
CA ARG A 41 -11.43 -0.79 2.24
C ARG A 41 -10.27 -0.20 3.03
N PHE A 42 -10.53 0.76 3.92
CA PHE A 42 -9.48 1.36 4.75
C PHE A 42 -8.92 0.35 5.76
N GLY A 43 -9.79 -0.42 6.39
CA GLY A 43 -9.37 -1.51 7.26
C GLY A 43 -8.65 -2.64 6.52
N PHE A 44 -8.96 -2.86 5.23
CA PHE A 44 -8.23 -3.80 4.37
C PHE A 44 -6.78 -3.36 4.17
N TYR A 45 -6.51 -2.06 3.96
CA TYR A 45 -5.14 -1.56 3.81
C TYR A 45 -4.31 -1.82 5.07
N LEU A 46 -4.86 -1.48 6.24
CA LEU A 46 -4.21 -1.71 7.53
C LEU A 46 -3.98 -3.21 7.78
N TYR A 47 -5.00 -4.05 7.54
CA TYR A 47 -4.87 -5.49 7.70
C TYR A 47 -3.78 -6.06 6.79
N MET A 48 -3.73 -5.66 5.52
CA MET A 48 -2.70 -6.12 4.61
C MET A 48 -1.31 -5.68 5.06
N LEU A 49 -1.15 -4.43 5.46
CA LEU A 49 0.12 -3.89 5.94
C LEU A 49 0.61 -4.62 7.20
N GLU A 50 -0.25 -4.92 8.18
CA GLU A 50 0.15 -5.73 9.35
C GLU A 50 0.73 -7.08 8.93
N ASN A 51 0.10 -7.78 7.96
CA ASN A 51 0.58 -9.10 7.53
C ASN A 51 1.88 -9.02 6.71
N LEU A 52 2.18 -7.89 6.06
CA LEU A 52 3.39 -7.70 5.26
C LEU A 52 4.56 -7.20 6.11
N CYS A 53 4.32 -6.20 6.95
CA CYS A 53 5.33 -5.56 7.77
C CYS A 53 5.56 -6.29 9.10
N ASN A 54 4.67 -7.22 9.46
CA ASN A 54 4.64 -7.91 10.76
C ASN A 54 4.62 -6.93 11.96
N ASP A 55 4.00 -5.77 11.77
CA ASP A 55 3.84 -4.72 12.77
C ASP A 55 2.35 -4.58 13.14
N LYS A 56 2.06 -4.43 14.43
CA LYS A 56 0.70 -4.35 14.99
C LYS A 56 0.29 -2.93 15.35
N ASP A 57 1.20 -1.97 15.26
CA ASP A 57 0.92 -0.58 15.54
C ASP A 57 0.12 0.04 14.39
N ILE A 58 -1.20 0.13 14.58
CA ILE A 58 -2.15 0.63 13.57
C ILE A 58 -1.83 2.06 13.13
N ASP A 59 -1.32 2.90 14.05
CA ASP A 59 -1.03 4.30 13.74
C ASP A 59 0.19 4.36 12.81
N LYS A 60 1.22 3.55 13.10
CA LYS A 60 2.37 3.38 12.22
C LYS A 60 2.00 2.77 10.87
N LEU A 61 1.09 1.79 10.82
CA LEU A 61 0.63 1.22 9.55
C LEU A 61 -0.12 2.25 8.70
N SER A 62 -0.89 3.16 9.32
CA SER A 62 -1.57 4.26 8.65
C SER A 62 -0.60 5.22 7.97
N ASP A 63 0.58 5.45 8.56
CA ASP A 63 1.60 6.33 7.97
C ASP A 63 2.12 5.82 6.64
N TYR A 64 2.11 4.50 6.41
CA TYR A 64 2.50 3.88 5.14
C TYR A 64 1.47 4.06 4.02
N ILE A 65 0.22 4.41 4.34
CA ILE A 65 -0.85 4.51 3.34
C ILE A 65 -0.76 5.84 2.59
N THR A 66 -0.60 5.74 1.27
CA THR A 66 -0.53 6.87 0.34
C THR A 66 -1.80 7.06 -0.48
N ASP A 67 -2.75 6.11 -0.45
CA ASP A 67 -4.05 6.20 -1.16
C ASP A 67 -4.70 7.58 -1.00
N THR A 68 -5.07 8.14 -2.15
CA THR A 68 -5.59 9.52 -2.29
C THR A 68 -6.86 9.74 -1.47
N GLU A 69 -7.78 8.77 -1.48
CA GLU A 69 -9.08 8.90 -0.81
C GLU A 69 -8.94 8.64 0.69
N TYR A 70 -8.12 7.67 1.09
CA TYR A 70 -7.79 7.42 2.49
C TYR A 70 -7.25 8.68 3.17
N ASN A 71 -6.22 9.30 2.57
CA ASN A 71 -5.62 10.50 3.14
C ASN A 71 -6.58 11.70 3.13
N TYR A 72 -7.47 11.81 2.13
CA TYR A 72 -8.51 12.84 2.16
C TYR A 72 -9.44 12.72 3.39
N PHE A 73 -9.88 11.51 3.74
CA PHE A 73 -10.72 11.33 4.93
C PHE A 73 -9.94 11.52 6.25
N LEU A 74 -8.63 11.24 6.24
CA LEU A 74 -7.78 11.42 7.40
C LEU A 74 -7.40 12.90 7.64
N THR A 75 -6.91 13.60 6.62
CA THR A 75 -6.29 14.93 6.76
C THR A 75 -7.07 16.06 6.07
N GLY A 76 -8.01 15.72 5.17
CA GLY A 76 -8.70 16.68 4.31
C GLY A 76 -7.94 17.03 3.03
N GLU A 77 -6.72 16.51 2.85
CA GLU A 77 -5.91 16.77 1.66
C GLU A 77 -6.07 15.67 0.62
N ARG A 78 -6.29 16.08 -0.64
CA ARG A 78 -6.40 15.16 -1.77
C ARG A 78 -5.15 15.28 -2.64
N ILE A 79 -4.23 14.36 -2.43
CA ILE A 79 -2.93 14.31 -3.11
C ILE A 79 -2.86 13.02 -3.93
N ASP A 80 -2.44 13.13 -5.19
CA ASP A 80 -2.31 12.00 -6.11
C ASP A 80 -1.27 10.99 -5.59
N ASP A 81 -1.69 9.74 -5.49
CA ASP A 81 -0.91 8.61 -5.01
C ASP A 81 -0.10 7.92 -6.12
N TYR A 82 -0.31 8.33 -7.37
CA TYR A 82 0.35 7.79 -8.56
C TYR A 82 0.25 6.27 -8.67
N GLY A 83 -0.90 5.72 -8.25
CA GLY A 83 -1.21 4.28 -8.33
C GLY A 83 -0.57 3.41 -7.25
N VAL A 84 0.08 4.03 -6.26
CA VAL A 84 0.67 3.35 -5.11
C VAL A 84 -0.18 3.63 -3.88
N ASP A 85 -0.88 2.62 -3.40
CA ASP A 85 -1.82 2.74 -2.28
C ASP A 85 -1.09 2.77 -0.94
N ALA A 86 0.11 2.17 -0.86
CA ALA A 86 0.99 2.28 0.30
C ALA A 86 2.47 2.09 -0.07
N ILE A 87 3.36 2.69 0.73
CA ILE A 87 4.81 2.57 0.61
C ILE A 87 5.38 2.09 1.95
N TYR A 88 6.12 0.98 1.92
CA TYR A 88 6.83 0.46 3.08
C TYR A 88 8.32 0.35 2.77
N ILE A 89 9.16 0.79 3.70
CA ILE A 89 10.62 0.70 3.61
C ILE A 89 11.05 -0.29 4.69
N ASP A 90 11.54 -1.45 4.24
CA ASP A 90 12.08 -2.49 5.10
C ASP A 90 13.58 -2.25 5.32
N GLU A 91 13.90 -1.68 6.47
CA GLU A 91 15.29 -1.38 6.84
C GLU A 91 16.14 -2.62 7.12
N GLU A 92 15.51 -3.74 7.51
CA GLU A 92 16.20 -4.98 7.85
C GLU A 92 16.65 -5.68 6.57
N ASN A 93 15.73 -5.82 5.61
CA ASN A 93 16.01 -6.48 4.33
C ASN A 93 16.55 -5.53 3.25
N LYS A 94 16.60 -4.21 3.53
CA LYS A 94 16.94 -3.15 2.57
C LYS A 94 16.04 -3.16 1.33
N GLU A 95 14.76 -3.42 1.54
CA GLU A 95 13.76 -3.50 0.47
C GLU A 95 12.75 -2.35 0.56
N ILE A 96 12.26 -1.92 -0.60
CA ILE A 96 11.21 -0.91 -0.69
C ILE A 96 10.01 -1.59 -1.35
N LEU A 97 8.89 -1.65 -0.63
CA LEU A 97 7.64 -2.19 -1.13
C LEU A 97 6.74 -1.05 -1.59
N LEU A 98 6.47 -0.99 -2.90
CA LEU A 98 5.42 -0.16 -3.47
C LEU A 98 4.17 -1.02 -3.65
N LEU A 99 3.16 -0.75 -2.85
CA LEU A 99 1.97 -1.60 -2.76
C LEU A 99 0.82 -1.01 -3.58
N ASN A 100 0.18 -1.86 -4.35
CA ASN A 100 -1.09 -1.54 -4.97
C ASN A 100 -2.18 -2.51 -4.49
N PHE A 101 -3.09 -2.00 -3.69
CA PHE A 101 -4.21 -2.73 -3.13
C PHE A 101 -5.38 -2.77 -4.12
N LYS A 102 -6.05 -3.93 -4.17
CA LYS A 102 -7.26 -4.15 -4.95
C LYS A 102 -8.32 -4.77 -4.07
N PHE A 103 -8.99 -3.90 -3.33
CA PHE A 103 -10.17 -4.24 -2.54
C PHE A 103 -11.33 -4.63 -3.47
N ARG A 104 -12.13 -5.63 -3.07
CA ARG A 104 -13.32 -6.07 -3.80
C ARG A 104 -14.55 -5.80 -2.95
N GLU A 105 -15.45 -4.96 -3.44
CA GLU A 105 -16.72 -4.68 -2.72
C GLU A 105 -17.70 -5.86 -2.76
N LYS A 106 -17.63 -6.69 -3.82
CA LYS A 106 -18.52 -7.84 -4.05
C LYS A 106 -17.71 -9.08 -4.42
N PHE A 107 -18.17 -10.23 -3.91
CA PHE A 107 -17.63 -11.53 -4.29
C PHE A 107 -17.97 -11.84 -5.75
N ASN A 108 -16.99 -12.31 -6.50
CA ASN A 108 -17.17 -12.79 -7.87
C ASN A 108 -16.17 -13.92 -8.12
N ALA A 109 -16.69 -15.14 -8.25
CA ALA A 109 -15.90 -16.37 -8.43
C ALA A 109 -15.23 -16.45 -9.81
N ASP A 110 -15.81 -15.82 -10.83
CA ASP A 110 -15.36 -15.92 -12.22
C ASP A 110 -14.35 -14.83 -12.61
N LYS A 111 -14.22 -13.79 -11.79
CA LYS A 111 -13.32 -12.66 -12.06
C LYS A 111 -11.89 -13.00 -11.65
N MET A 112 -11.16 -13.65 -12.54
CA MET A 112 -9.71 -13.87 -12.46
C MET A 112 -8.89 -12.59 -12.72
N GLN A 113 -7.59 -12.64 -12.47
CA GLN A 113 -6.66 -11.53 -12.67
C GLN A 113 -6.57 -11.09 -14.13
N SER A 114 -6.83 -9.80 -14.41
CA SER A 114 -6.42 -9.18 -15.67
C SER A 114 -4.89 -9.13 -15.69
N GLN A 115 -4.29 -9.71 -16.73
CA GLN A 115 -2.83 -9.79 -16.89
C GLN A 115 -2.17 -8.45 -17.24
N ASN A 116 -2.94 -7.41 -17.57
CA ASN A 116 -2.45 -6.21 -18.28
C ASN A 116 -2.33 -4.91 -17.47
N ASP A 117 -2.39 -4.90 -16.14
CA ASP A 117 -2.30 -3.64 -15.37
C ASP A 117 -0.89 -3.32 -14.84
N ALA A 118 0.17 -3.91 -15.41
CA ALA A 118 1.52 -3.41 -15.16
C ALA A 118 1.57 -1.95 -15.68
N PHE A 119 2.12 -1.01 -14.91
CA PHE A 119 2.44 0.40 -15.23
C PHE A 119 1.73 1.54 -14.45
N ILE A 120 0.91 1.31 -13.42
CA ILE A 120 0.30 2.46 -12.71
C ILE A 120 1.34 3.23 -11.86
N SER A 121 2.40 2.60 -11.36
CA SER A 121 3.40 3.21 -10.46
C SER A 121 4.62 3.83 -11.15
N THR A 122 4.63 3.94 -12.48
CA THR A 122 5.84 4.32 -13.26
C THR A 122 6.34 5.73 -12.94
N LYS A 123 5.44 6.66 -12.59
CA LYS A 123 5.86 8.02 -12.20
C LYS A 123 6.73 7.98 -10.93
N LEU A 124 6.27 7.31 -9.87
CA LEU A 124 7.02 7.20 -8.62
C LEU A 124 8.34 6.45 -8.81
N VAL A 125 8.33 5.35 -9.57
CA VAL A 125 9.55 4.60 -9.89
C VAL A 125 10.55 5.47 -10.65
N ASN A 126 10.11 6.22 -11.66
CA ASN A 126 10.97 7.13 -12.41
C ASN A 126 11.56 8.22 -11.52
N CYS A 127 10.75 8.81 -10.63
CA CYS A 127 11.22 9.78 -9.63
C CYS A 127 12.32 9.21 -8.73
N ILE A 128 12.15 7.98 -8.24
CA ILE A 128 13.17 7.30 -7.43
C ILE A 128 14.44 7.04 -8.24
N LEU A 129 14.31 6.50 -9.47
CA LEU A 129 15.44 6.16 -10.34
C LEU A 129 16.22 7.39 -10.83
N THR A 130 15.53 8.52 -11.00
CA THR A 130 16.15 9.81 -11.39
C THR A 130 16.56 10.67 -10.20
N GLU A 131 16.37 10.16 -8.98
CA GLU A 131 16.62 10.87 -7.73
C GLU A 131 15.93 12.24 -7.64
N SER A 132 14.76 12.37 -8.26
CA SER A 132 13.98 13.60 -8.32
C SER A 132 12.62 13.44 -7.64
N SER A 133 12.25 14.42 -6.82
CA SER A 133 10.90 14.54 -6.24
C SER A 133 10.08 15.65 -6.89
N GLU A 134 10.52 16.14 -8.06
CA GLU A 134 9.80 17.15 -8.83
C GLU A 134 8.44 16.63 -9.30
N GLY A 135 7.41 17.45 -9.14
CA GLY A 135 6.05 17.08 -9.51
C GLY A 135 5.40 16.04 -8.61
N LEU A 136 5.99 15.75 -7.43
CA LEU A 136 5.36 15.00 -6.32
C LEU A 136 5.00 15.96 -5.18
N GLU A 137 3.95 15.59 -4.43
CA GLU A 137 3.39 16.36 -3.32
C GLU A 137 3.05 15.44 -2.13
N GLY A 138 2.85 16.03 -0.95
CA GLY A 138 2.44 15.31 0.27
C GLY A 138 3.31 14.10 0.64
N LYS A 139 2.65 13.08 1.20
CA LYS A 139 3.30 11.84 1.68
C LYS A 139 4.15 11.16 0.61
N THR A 140 3.69 11.11 -0.65
CA THR A 140 4.45 10.44 -1.72
C THR A 140 5.79 11.13 -2.00
N LYS A 141 5.83 12.46 -1.94
CA LYS A 141 7.08 13.23 -2.03
C LYS A 141 8.05 12.90 -0.89
N ASP A 142 7.53 12.82 0.32
CA ASP A 142 8.35 12.57 1.52
C ASP A 142 8.90 11.14 1.54
N PHE A 143 8.09 10.17 1.11
CA PHE A 143 8.57 8.79 0.88
C PHE A 143 9.67 8.73 -0.17
N VAL A 144 9.48 9.37 -1.34
CA VAL A 144 10.50 9.35 -2.39
C VAL A 144 11.81 9.99 -1.92
N LYS A 145 11.76 11.10 -1.20
CA LYS A 145 12.97 11.71 -0.61
C LYS A 145 13.66 10.77 0.38
N THR A 146 12.89 10.15 1.27
CA THR A 146 13.41 9.19 2.25
C THR A 146 14.08 8.01 1.54
N ILE A 147 13.41 7.44 0.53
CA ILE A 147 13.95 6.35 -0.30
C ILE A 147 15.26 6.76 -0.97
N ILE A 148 15.31 7.94 -1.61
CA ILE A 148 16.53 8.42 -2.28
C ILE A 148 17.68 8.56 -1.27
N SER A 149 17.41 9.04 -0.05
CA SER A 149 18.41 9.13 1.01
C SER A 149 18.95 7.75 1.40
N HIS A 150 18.05 6.78 1.63
CA HIS A 150 18.43 5.41 2.00
C HIS A 150 19.24 4.71 0.91
N LEU A 151 18.86 4.90 -0.36
CA LEU A 151 19.61 4.34 -1.49
C LEU A 151 21.00 4.96 -1.64
N LYS A 152 21.15 6.26 -1.34
CA LYS A 152 22.46 6.95 -1.37
C LYS A 152 23.38 6.51 -0.23
N GLU A 153 22.83 6.26 0.95
CA GLU A 153 23.60 5.74 2.08
C GLU A 153 24.04 4.29 1.85
N SER A 154 23.22 3.51 1.12
CA SER A 154 23.51 2.11 0.81
C SER A 154 24.46 1.91 -0.38
N ALA A 155 24.61 2.91 -1.27
CA ALA A 155 25.37 2.76 -2.51
C ALA A 155 26.55 3.75 -2.64
N ASN A 156 27.74 3.24 -2.94
CA ASN A 156 28.81 4.06 -3.55
C ASN A 156 28.33 4.57 -4.93
N LYS A 157 28.46 5.88 -5.17
CA LYS A 157 27.90 6.72 -6.27
C LYS A 157 27.77 6.18 -7.71
N GLN A 158 28.28 5.00 -8.07
CA GLN A 158 28.25 4.44 -9.44
C GLN A 158 27.32 3.23 -9.64
N VAL A 159 26.68 2.68 -8.59
CA VAL A 159 25.96 1.38 -8.66
C VAL A 159 24.43 1.51 -8.44
N ILE A 160 23.90 2.74 -8.41
CA ILE A 160 22.53 3.01 -7.95
C ILE A 160 21.48 2.57 -9.00
N SER A 161 21.75 2.77 -10.29
CA SER A 161 20.77 2.46 -11.35
C SER A 161 20.57 0.96 -11.62
N SER A 162 21.59 0.12 -11.35
CA SER A 162 21.49 -1.33 -11.52
C SER A 162 21.01 -2.06 -10.25
N GLN A 163 21.27 -1.51 -9.05
CA GLN A 163 20.81 -2.10 -7.78
C GLN A 163 19.44 -1.58 -7.33
N ALA A 164 19.08 -0.32 -7.57
CA ALA A 164 17.77 0.22 -7.13
C ALA A 164 16.58 -0.54 -7.74
N GLY A 165 16.71 -1.04 -8.97
CA GLY A 165 15.70 -1.89 -9.59
C GLY A 165 15.52 -3.26 -8.90
N SER A 166 16.54 -3.77 -8.21
CA SER A 166 16.46 -5.03 -7.46
C SER A 166 15.88 -4.86 -6.05
N LEU A 167 15.97 -3.66 -5.47
CA LEU A 167 15.52 -3.37 -4.11
C LEU A 167 14.06 -2.88 -4.05
N ILE A 168 13.54 -2.35 -5.17
CA ILE A 168 12.16 -1.90 -5.28
C ILE A 168 11.29 -3.08 -5.73
N LYS A 169 10.44 -3.57 -4.84
CA LYS A 169 9.41 -4.56 -5.15
C LYS A 169 8.07 -3.87 -5.29
N ILE A 170 7.44 -4.04 -6.45
CA ILE A 170 6.07 -3.59 -6.69
C ILE A 170 5.16 -4.78 -6.46
N SER A 171 4.37 -4.74 -5.38
CA SER A 171 3.49 -5.85 -5.01
C SER A 171 2.04 -5.44 -5.15
N ARG A 172 1.31 -6.20 -5.96
CA ARG A 172 -0.14 -6.03 -6.12
C ARG A 172 -0.86 -7.03 -5.23
N ILE A 173 -1.67 -6.52 -4.32
CA ILE A 173 -2.32 -7.33 -3.29
C ILE A 173 -3.82 -7.21 -3.44
N ARG A 174 -4.49 -8.36 -3.54
CA ARG A 174 -5.93 -8.42 -3.75
C ARG A 174 -6.65 -9.06 -2.57
N ALA A 175 -7.87 -8.61 -2.34
CA ALA A 175 -8.75 -9.13 -1.31
C ALA A 175 -9.23 -10.59 -1.55
N ASP A 176 -9.01 -11.18 -2.74
CA ASP A 176 -9.30 -12.60 -3.02
C ASP A 176 -8.16 -13.56 -2.65
N CYS A 177 -7.00 -13.06 -2.21
CA CYS A 177 -5.91 -13.86 -1.72
C CYS A 177 -5.91 -13.82 -0.18
N SER A 178 -6.04 -14.98 0.46
CA SER A 178 -5.56 -15.11 1.84
C SER A 178 -4.08 -14.68 1.87
N PRO A 179 -3.64 -13.89 2.86
CA PRO A 179 -2.25 -13.37 2.94
C PRO A 179 -1.17 -14.47 2.99
N VAL A 180 -1.58 -15.74 3.11
CA VAL A 180 -0.72 -16.93 3.13
C VAL A 180 -0.18 -17.32 1.74
N ASN A 181 -0.67 -16.73 0.64
CA ASN A 181 -0.30 -17.16 -0.73
C ASN A 181 0.35 -16.07 -1.60
N THR A 182 1.17 -15.17 -1.03
CA THR A 182 2.18 -14.47 -1.82
C THR A 182 3.48 -15.27 -1.76
N SER A 183 3.62 -16.25 -2.64
CA SER A 183 4.87 -16.96 -2.86
C SER A 183 5.90 -16.04 -3.52
N ASN A 184 7.13 -16.10 -3.00
CA ASN A 184 8.37 -15.49 -3.50
C ASN A 184 8.54 -15.59 -5.03
#